data_AF-A0A843AN05-F1
#
_entry.id   AF-A0A843AN05-F1
#
_cell.length_a   1.000
_cell.length_b   1.000
_cell.length_c   1.000
_cell.angle_alpha   90.00
_cell.angle_beta   90.00
_cell.angle_gamma   90.00
#
_symmetry.space_group_name_H-M   'P 1'
#
loop_
_entity.id
_entity.type
_entity.pdbx_description
1 polymer ?
#
loop_
_entity_poly.entity_id
_entity_poly.type
_entity_poly.pdbx_seq_one_letter_code
_entity_poly.pdbx_strand_id
1 'polypeptide(L)'
;MILVAYLTTGFEIELAILMTITGIGGVGTPYTMGAAIIVLSSLLIFFCIYMTGFMRHILISAEQGISPILPEGEKTFHEAFKFIFKPWPPLIIAAVVAAFSIISSTDYIIASFSIYMVNVATATYLAIAYPLWIIVACAFAWAYFGSIYGLYKLGHKPLRLRPSTEDRMLGVRPFGDLSLSLSTAYFSTMVIMILMGIAATIGSPLIGFVPYMTALMIFLIVGVVLFISPLYAIHKKMVEQKEIERNELHRQAYKGVEVIKEARTNDTVAEMRKKLDSLTSLMTFEMVEKNLNSVPDWPIDTQIMNRFATIVITVIAIVIGNLILRLIA
;
A
#
# COMPACT_ATOMS: atom_id res chain seq x y z
N MET A 1 -31.74 -1.62 -10.39
CA MET A 1 -32.36 -0.69 -9.42
C MET A 1 -33.46 0.14 -10.04
N ILE A 2 -33.15 1.06 -10.96
CA ILE A 2 -34.17 1.89 -11.64
C ILE A 2 -35.24 1.02 -12.30
N LEU A 3 -34.85 -0.10 -12.92
CA LEU A 3 -35.79 -1.07 -13.50
C LEU A 3 -36.76 -1.69 -12.47
N VAL A 4 -36.28 -1.98 -11.26
CA VAL A 4 -37.11 -2.56 -10.18
C VAL A 4 -38.04 -1.49 -9.62
N ALA A 5 -37.52 -0.29 -9.38
CA ALA A 5 -38.32 0.86 -8.98
C ALA A 5 -39.41 1.17 -10.02
N TYR A 6 -39.07 1.12 -11.30
CA TYR A 6 -39.96 1.34 -12.44
C TYR A 6 -41.07 0.30 -12.54
N LEU A 7 -40.76 -0.97 -12.27
CA LEU A 7 -41.77 -2.03 -12.20
C LEU A 7 -42.69 -1.86 -10.99
N THR A 8 -42.17 -1.36 -9.86
CA THR A 8 -42.95 -1.16 -8.63
C THR A 8 -43.82 0.10 -8.65
N THR A 9 -43.46 1.12 -9.44
CA THR A 9 -44.20 2.38 -9.57
C THR A 9 -45.23 2.35 -10.70
N GLY A 10 -45.51 1.18 -11.27
CA GLY A 10 -46.48 1.06 -12.37
C GLY A 10 -45.99 1.73 -13.66
N PHE A 11 -44.70 1.65 -13.97
CA PHE A 11 -44.06 2.23 -15.16
C PHE A 11 -43.95 3.76 -15.15
N GLU A 12 -43.98 4.40 -13.97
CA GLU A 12 -43.66 5.82 -13.85
C GLU A 12 -42.16 6.02 -13.58
N ILE A 13 -41.44 6.55 -14.59
CA ILE A 13 -39.99 6.79 -14.53
C ILE A 13 -39.62 7.80 -13.44
N GLU A 14 -40.38 8.88 -13.31
CA GLU A 14 -40.07 9.95 -12.35
C GLU A 14 -40.16 9.43 -10.91
N LEU A 15 -41.24 8.71 -10.58
CA LEU A 15 -41.43 8.09 -9.27
C LEU A 15 -40.37 7.01 -8.99
N ALA A 16 -39.97 6.27 -10.03
CA ALA A 16 -38.92 5.24 -9.92
C ALA A 16 -37.54 5.84 -9.60
N ILE A 17 -37.21 6.97 -10.22
CA ILE A 17 -35.98 7.73 -9.94
C ILE A 17 -36.05 8.31 -8.51
N LEU A 18 -37.18 8.91 -8.14
CA LEU A 18 -37.41 9.49 -6.82
C LEU A 18 -37.26 8.44 -5.70
N MET A 19 -37.85 7.27 -5.89
CA MET A 19 -37.74 6.12 -4.98
C MET A 19 -36.31 5.59 -4.88
N THR A 20 -35.58 5.57 -5.99
CA THR A 20 -34.18 5.11 -6.00
C THR A 20 -33.27 6.09 -5.24
N ILE A 21 -33.48 7.40 -5.42
CA ILE A 21 -32.68 8.45 -4.77
C ILE A 21 -32.97 8.50 -3.26
N THR A 22 -34.24 8.43 -2.86
CA THR A 22 -34.66 8.48 -1.44
C THR A 22 -34.32 7.19 -0.69
N GLY A 23 -34.38 6.04 -1.35
CA GLY A 23 -33.96 4.76 -0.78
C GLY A 23 -32.46 4.68 -0.48
N ILE A 24 -31.62 5.34 -1.28
CA ILE A 24 -30.15 5.31 -1.13
C ILE A 24 -29.64 6.45 -0.25
N GLY A 25 -30.21 7.66 -0.36
CA GLY A 25 -29.84 8.78 0.49
C GLY A 25 -30.38 8.66 1.92
N GLY A 26 -31.48 7.94 2.11
CA GLY A 26 -32.19 7.87 3.39
C GLY A 26 -33.35 8.85 3.46
N VAL A 27 -34.30 8.57 4.35
CA VAL A 27 -35.53 9.37 4.51
C VAL A 27 -35.17 10.80 4.92
N GLY A 28 -35.58 11.78 4.13
CA GLY A 28 -35.32 13.21 4.38
C GLY A 28 -34.05 13.78 3.73
N THR A 29 -33.30 12.99 2.96
CA THR A 29 -32.15 13.53 2.21
C THR A 29 -32.58 14.31 0.95
N PRO A 30 -31.94 15.46 0.67
CA PRO A 30 -32.17 16.18 -0.58
C PRO A 30 -31.87 15.29 -1.80
N TYR A 31 -32.70 15.36 -2.85
CA TYR A 31 -32.54 14.53 -4.05
C TYR A 31 -31.15 14.66 -4.70
N THR A 32 -30.59 15.87 -4.67
CA THR A 32 -29.24 16.16 -5.18
C THR A 32 -28.15 15.42 -4.41
N MET A 33 -28.32 15.25 -3.10
CA MET A 33 -27.38 14.55 -2.23
C MET A 33 -27.45 13.04 -2.43
N GLY A 34 -28.67 12.47 -2.52
CA GLY A 34 -28.84 11.04 -2.82
C GLY A 34 -28.29 10.66 -4.20
N ALA A 35 -28.52 11.48 -5.23
CA ALA A 35 -27.93 11.28 -6.55
C ALA A 35 -26.39 11.35 -6.52
N ALA A 36 -25.82 12.31 -5.78
CA ALA A 36 -24.38 12.42 -5.62
C ALA A 36 -23.77 11.19 -4.93
N ILE A 37 -24.42 10.64 -3.89
CA ILE A 37 -23.96 9.43 -3.20
C ILE A 37 -23.94 8.23 -4.16
N ILE A 38 -24.96 8.05 -5.00
CA ILE A 38 -25.01 6.95 -5.97
C ILE A 38 -23.86 7.05 -6.97
N VAL A 39 -23.66 8.23 -7.55
CA VAL A 39 -22.59 8.49 -8.53
C VAL A 39 -21.23 8.24 -7.89
N LEU A 40 -21.01 8.78 -6.69
CA LEU A 40 -19.74 8.66 -5.97
C LEU A 40 -19.46 7.21 -5.54
N SER A 41 -20.48 6.47 -5.09
CA SER A 41 -20.38 5.04 -4.76
C SER A 41 -20.03 4.20 -5.98
N SER A 42 -20.67 4.49 -7.13
CA SER A 42 -20.41 3.78 -8.38
C SER A 42 -19.00 4.05 -8.89
N LEU A 43 -18.56 5.32 -8.82
CA LEU A 43 -17.19 5.71 -9.14
C LEU A 43 -16.17 5.03 -8.21
N LEU A 44 -16.46 4.92 -6.91
CA LEU A 44 -15.59 4.23 -5.97
C LEU A 44 -15.47 2.73 -6.30
N ILE A 45 -16.58 2.06 -6.60
CA ILE A 45 -16.57 0.65 -7.00
C ILE A 45 -15.71 0.47 -8.27
N PHE A 46 -15.93 1.32 -9.27
CA PHE A 46 -15.13 1.31 -10.49
C PHE A 46 -13.65 1.55 -10.20
N PHE A 47 -13.33 2.52 -9.33
CA PHE A 47 -11.98 2.84 -8.92
C PHE A 47 -11.30 1.67 -8.19
N CYS A 48 -11.99 0.97 -7.29
CA CYS A 48 -11.46 -0.21 -6.60
C CYS A 48 -11.15 -1.36 -7.56
N ILE A 49 -12.03 -1.60 -8.55
CA ILE A 49 -11.81 -2.60 -9.59
C ILE A 49 -10.60 -2.20 -10.45
N TYR A 50 -10.56 -0.94 -10.89
CA TYR A 50 -9.44 -0.39 -11.65
C TYR A 50 -8.13 -0.52 -10.90
N MET A 51 -8.09 -0.13 -9.62
CA MET A 51 -6.89 -0.21 -8.79
C MET A 51 -6.44 -1.66 -8.54
N THR A 52 -7.38 -2.59 -8.41
CA THR A 52 -7.06 -4.02 -8.32
C THR A 52 -6.37 -4.52 -9.60
N GLY A 53 -6.85 -4.10 -10.77
CA GLY A 53 -6.21 -4.38 -12.05
C GLY A 53 -4.83 -3.72 -12.17
N PHE A 54 -4.73 -2.45 -11.76
CA PHE A 54 -3.49 -1.69 -11.74
C PHE A 54 -2.40 -2.35 -10.88
N MET A 55 -2.74 -2.80 -9.67
CA MET A 55 -1.80 -3.53 -8.79
C MET A 55 -1.27 -4.80 -9.45
N ARG A 56 -2.14 -5.54 -10.16
CA ARG A 56 -1.73 -6.73 -10.93
C ARG A 56 -0.82 -6.38 -12.11
N HIS A 57 -1.12 -5.32 -12.84
CA HIS A 57 -0.29 -4.88 -13.97
C HIS A 57 1.09 -4.40 -13.52
N ILE A 58 1.18 -3.63 -12.44
CA ILE A 58 2.47 -3.21 -11.88
C ILE A 58 3.31 -4.40 -11.45
N LEU A 59 2.67 -5.42 -10.86
CA LEU A 59 3.36 -6.64 -10.46
C LEU A 59 4.00 -7.34 -11.66
N ILE A 60 3.27 -7.47 -12.76
CA ILE A 60 3.76 -8.08 -14.00
C ILE A 60 4.89 -7.25 -14.62
N SER A 61 4.73 -5.92 -14.66
CA SER A 61 5.79 -5.04 -15.18
C SER A 61 7.07 -5.11 -14.35
N ALA A 62 6.95 -5.24 -13.03
CA ALA A 62 8.10 -5.33 -12.14
C ALA A 62 8.79 -6.70 -12.16
N GLU A 63 8.11 -7.75 -12.63
CA GLU A 63 8.72 -9.06 -12.84
C GLU A 63 9.96 -8.96 -13.73
N GLN A 64 9.89 -8.16 -14.80
CA GLN A 64 11.00 -7.97 -15.74
C GLN A 64 12.23 -7.33 -15.07
N GLY A 65 12.02 -6.45 -14.11
CA GLY A 65 13.09 -5.77 -13.36
C GLY A 65 13.64 -6.58 -12.19
N ILE A 66 12.80 -7.38 -11.53
CA ILE A 66 13.14 -8.11 -10.30
C ILE A 66 13.72 -9.50 -10.60
N SER A 67 13.25 -10.18 -11.65
CA SER A 67 13.68 -11.54 -12.01
C SER A 67 15.21 -11.70 -12.17
N PRO A 68 15.96 -10.75 -12.76
CA PRO A 68 17.41 -10.89 -12.91
C PRO A 68 18.20 -10.88 -11.59
N ILE A 69 17.62 -10.38 -10.51
CA ILE A 69 18.25 -10.20 -9.19
C ILE A 69 18.02 -11.43 -8.29
N LEU A 70 17.04 -12.27 -8.64
CA LEU A 70 16.66 -13.45 -7.87
C LEU A 70 17.52 -14.67 -8.25
N PRO A 71 17.96 -15.49 -7.29
CA PRO A 71 18.86 -16.63 -7.52
C PRO A 71 18.26 -17.70 -8.44
N GLU A 72 16.94 -17.82 -8.49
CA GLU A 72 16.19 -18.75 -9.35
C GLU A 72 15.26 -18.04 -10.36
N GLY A 73 15.47 -16.73 -10.56
CA GLY A 73 14.71 -15.92 -11.51
C GLY A 73 13.19 -15.93 -11.30
N GLU A 74 12.45 -16.15 -12.39
CA GLU A 74 10.98 -16.09 -12.47
C GLU A 74 10.26 -17.10 -11.58
N LYS A 75 10.87 -18.28 -11.31
CA LYS A 75 10.24 -19.32 -10.47
C LYS A 75 10.03 -18.87 -9.03
N THR A 76 11.05 -18.21 -8.48
CA THR A 76 10.99 -17.67 -7.11
C THR A 76 10.00 -16.50 -7.02
N PHE A 77 9.86 -15.69 -8.08
CA PHE A 77 8.87 -14.62 -8.19
C PHE A 77 7.45 -15.19 -8.20
N HIS A 78 7.17 -16.13 -9.10
CA HIS A 78 5.87 -16.79 -9.20
C HIS A 78 5.46 -17.53 -7.93
N GLU A 79 6.41 -18.16 -7.23
CA GLU A 79 6.15 -18.82 -5.95
C GLU A 79 5.80 -17.84 -4.83
N ALA A 80 6.39 -16.64 -4.84
CA ALA A 80 6.06 -15.58 -3.89
C ALA A 80 4.67 -14.99 -4.14
N PHE A 81 4.29 -14.86 -5.41
CA PHE A 81 3.04 -14.21 -5.83
C PHE A 81 1.88 -15.16 -6.18
N LYS A 82 2.09 -16.48 -6.08
CA LYS A 82 1.07 -17.52 -6.35
C LYS A 82 -0.26 -17.29 -5.62
N PHE A 83 -0.22 -16.65 -4.46
CA PHE A 83 -1.40 -16.35 -3.65
C PHE A 83 -2.26 -15.20 -4.19
N ILE A 84 -1.70 -14.30 -5.01
CA ILE A 84 -2.42 -13.15 -5.60
C ILE A 84 -3.33 -13.60 -6.76
N PHE A 85 -2.88 -14.60 -7.52
CA PHE A 85 -3.59 -15.06 -8.72
C PHE A 85 -4.75 -16.02 -8.41
N LYS A 86 -4.91 -16.46 -7.16
CA LYS A 86 -6.05 -17.30 -6.76
C LYS A 86 -7.27 -16.42 -6.45
N PRO A 87 -8.43 -16.63 -7.13
CA PRO A 87 -9.63 -15.82 -6.89
C PRO A 87 -10.42 -16.25 -5.64
N TRP A 88 -10.13 -17.40 -5.06
CA TRP A 88 -10.91 -17.98 -3.95
C TRP A 88 -10.66 -17.35 -2.56
N PRO A 89 -9.41 -17.03 -2.15
CA PRO A 89 -9.18 -16.38 -0.86
C PRO A 89 -9.94 -15.06 -0.62
N PRO A 90 -10.03 -14.11 -1.59
CA PRO A 90 -10.80 -12.88 -1.37
C PRO A 90 -12.30 -13.13 -1.23
N LEU A 91 -12.84 -14.19 -1.85
CA LEU A 91 -14.25 -14.57 -1.69
C LEU A 91 -14.53 -15.10 -0.27
N ILE A 92 -13.61 -15.90 0.29
CA ILE A 92 -13.74 -16.42 1.66
C ILE A 92 -13.67 -15.27 2.67
N ILE A 93 -12.73 -14.34 2.50
CA ILE A 93 -12.63 -13.16 3.36
C ILE A 93 -13.86 -12.28 3.21
N ALA A 94 -14.35 -12.06 1.99
CA ALA A 94 -15.58 -11.33 1.75
C ALA A 94 -16.77 -11.98 2.45
N ALA A 95 -16.88 -13.31 2.42
CA ALA A 95 -17.95 -14.03 3.12
C ALA A 95 -17.86 -13.86 4.64
N VAL A 96 -16.66 -13.94 5.22
CA VAL A 96 -16.43 -13.74 6.66
C VAL A 96 -16.72 -12.30 7.07
N VAL A 97 -16.21 -11.32 6.31
CA VAL A 97 -16.45 -9.88 6.57
C VAL A 97 -17.92 -9.54 6.37
N ALA A 98 -18.59 -10.11 5.37
CA ALA A 98 -20.04 -9.94 5.18
C ALA A 98 -20.81 -10.51 6.36
N ALA A 99 -20.50 -11.74 6.80
CA ALA A 99 -21.13 -12.34 7.97
C ALA A 99 -20.92 -11.50 9.23
N PHE A 100 -19.70 -11.03 9.48
CA PHE A 100 -19.40 -10.15 10.60
C PHE A 100 -20.11 -8.79 10.49
N SER A 101 -20.17 -8.21 9.30
CA SER A 101 -20.86 -6.92 9.06
C SER A 101 -22.35 -7.04 9.31
N ILE A 102 -22.98 -8.15 8.89
CA ILE A 102 -24.39 -8.44 9.15
C ILE A 102 -24.64 -8.58 10.67
N ILE A 103 -23.80 -9.34 11.38
CA ILE A 103 -23.93 -9.57 12.83
C ILE A 103 -23.69 -8.28 13.63
N SER A 104 -22.65 -7.52 13.30
CA SER A 104 -22.31 -6.27 13.98
C SER A 104 -23.31 -5.15 13.71
N SER A 105 -23.99 -5.21 12.57
CA SER A 105 -24.98 -4.21 12.15
C SER A 105 -26.40 -4.69 12.38
N THR A 106 -26.64 -5.77 13.14
CA THR A 106 -27.98 -6.36 13.27
C THR A 106 -29.00 -5.35 13.82
N ASP A 107 -28.63 -4.53 14.80
CA ASP A 107 -29.51 -3.49 15.36
C ASP A 107 -29.79 -2.37 14.36
N TYR A 108 -28.77 -1.94 13.59
CA TYR A 108 -28.93 -0.98 12.50
C TYR A 108 -29.80 -1.55 11.38
N ILE A 109 -29.54 -2.79 10.96
CA ILE A 109 -30.28 -3.48 9.90
C ILE A 109 -31.72 -3.68 10.34
N ILE A 110 -32.02 -4.07 11.58
CA ILE A 110 -33.38 -4.26 12.10
C ILE A 110 -34.13 -2.91 12.21
N ALA A 111 -33.49 -1.87 12.76
CA ALA A 111 -34.09 -0.53 12.83
C ALA A 111 -34.36 0.05 11.44
N SER A 112 -33.42 -0.18 10.52
CA SER A 112 -33.50 0.16 9.10
C SER A 112 -34.53 -0.72 8.37
N PHE A 113 -34.71 -1.97 8.75
CA PHE A 113 -35.63 -2.93 8.11
C PHE A 113 -37.07 -2.43 8.15
N SER A 114 -37.47 -1.82 9.27
CA SER A 114 -38.80 -1.20 9.45
C SER A 114 -39.00 0.02 8.54
N ILE A 115 -37.95 0.80 8.29
CA ILE A 115 -38.00 2.06 7.51
C ILE A 115 -37.83 1.80 6.00
N TYR A 116 -37.01 0.83 5.60
CA TYR A 116 -36.65 0.57 4.20
C TYR A 116 -37.46 -0.55 3.53
N MET A 117 -38.16 -1.42 4.28
CA MET A 117 -39.10 -2.41 3.70
C MET A 117 -40.44 -1.81 3.24
N VAL A 118 -40.63 -0.50 3.39
CA VAL A 118 -41.74 0.22 2.76
C VAL A 118 -41.60 0.22 1.22
N ASN A 119 -40.39 -0.04 0.68
CA ASN A 119 -40.12 0.00 -0.75
C ASN A 119 -39.25 -1.17 -1.24
N VAL A 120 -39.82 -2.02 -2.12
CA VAL A 120 -39.15 -3.17 -2.75
C VAL A 120 -37.86 -2.78 -3.47
N ALA A 121 -37.78 -1.56 -4.02
CA ALA A 121 -36.57 -1.06 -4.68
C ALA A 121 -35.39 -0.87 -3.72
N THR A 122 -35.66 -0.39 -2.50
CA THR A 122 -34.65 -0.17 -1.47
C THR A 122 -34.20 -1.48 -0.83
N ALA A 123 -35.13 -2.42 -0.61
CA ALA A 123 -34.80 -3.77 -0.17
C ALA A 123 -33.90 -4.49 -1.19
N THR A 124 -34.20 -4.35 -2.48
CA THR A 124 -33.38 -4.92 -3.56
C THR A 124 -31.99 -4.29 -3.63
N TYR A 125 -31.86 -2.99 -3.34
CA TYR A 125 -30.56 -2.33 -3.25
C TYR A 125 -29.70 -2.89 -2.13
N LEU A 126 -30.23 -2.95 -0.92
CA LEU A 126 -29.53 -3.50 0.24
C LEU A 126 -29.12 -4.94 0.00
N ALA A 127 -29.96 -5.75 -0.65
CA ALA A 127 -29.66 -7.15 -0.95
C ALA A 127 -28.57 -7.35 -2.01
N ILE A 128 -28.39 -6.41 -2.96
CA ILE A 128 -27.46 -6.58 -4.09
C ILE A 128 -26.22 -5.69 -3.96
N ALA A 129 -26.39 -4.40 -3.71
CA ALA A 129 -25.30 -3.44 -3.73
C ALA A 129 -24.39 -3.57 -2.52
N TYR A 130 -24.94 -3.87 -1.34
CA TYR A 130 -24.15 -4.00 -0.12
C TYR A 130 -23.19 -5.22 -0.16
N PRO A 131 -23.63 -6.44 -0.54
CA PRO A 131 -22.71 -7.56 -0.72
C PRO A 131 -21.69 -7.30 -1.84
N LEU A 132 -22.11 -6.67 -2.94
CA LEU A 132 -21.20 -6.33 -4.04
C LEU A 132 -20.09 -5.38 -3.57
N TRP A 133 -20.42 -4.36 -2.78
CA TRP A 133 -19.45 -3.44 -2.20
C TRP A 133 -18.46 -4.17 -1.29
N ILE A 134 -18.93 -5.07 -0.42
CA ILE A 134 -18.06 -5.88 0.46
C ILE A 134 -17.12 -6.77 -0.35
N ILE A 135 -17.62 -7.45 -1.39
CA ILE A 135 -16.81 -8.30 -2.25
C ILE A 135 -15.72 -7.49 -2.95
N VAL A 136 -16.06 -6.34 -3.52
CA VAL A 136 -15.10 -5.48 -4.21
C VAL A 136 -14.06 -4.92 -3.24
N ALA A 137 -14.47 -4.45 -2.06
CA ALA A 137 -13.57 -3.95 -1.04
C ALA A 137 -12.61 -5.03 -0.52
N CYS A 138 -13.12 -6.25 -0.28
CA CYS A 138 -12.30 -7.37 0.16
C CYS A 138 -11.34 -7.87 -0.93
N ALA A 139 -11.78 -7.88 -2.20
CA ALA A 139 -10.91 -8.22 -3.32
C ALA A 139 -9.77 -7.22 -3.48
N PHE A 140 -10.06 -5.92 -3.34
CA PHE A 140 -9.07 -4.86 -3.34
C PHE A 140 -8.08 -4.99 -2.17
N ALA A 141 -8.60 -5.16 -0.95
CA ALA A 141 -7.77 -5.35 0.23
C ALA A 141 -6.85 -6.57 0.05
N TRP A 142 -7.39 -7.71 -0.40
CA TRP A 142 -6.61 -8.91 -0.66
C TRP A 142 -5.52 -8.70 -1.71
N ALA A 143 -5.81 -7.97 -2.79
CA ALA A 143 -4.82 -7.64 -3.81
C ALA A 143 -3.66 -6.85 -3.21
N TYR A 144 -3.93 -5.89 -2.33
CA TYR A 144 -2.90 -5.14 -1.62
C TYR A 144 -2.10 -6.03 -0.65
N PHE A 145 -2.77 -6.76 0.25
CA PHE A 145 -2.14 -7.65 1.22
C PHE A 145 -1.26 -8.70 0.54
N GLY A 146 -1.78 -9.34 -0.51
CA GLY A 146 -1.04 -10.33 -1.29
C GLY A 146 0.19 -9.74 -1.97
N SER A 147 0.07 -8.54 -2.55
CA SER A 147 1.17 -7.84 -3.22
C SER A 147 2.29 -7.49 -2.25
N ILE A 148 1.96 -6.92 -1.10
CA ILE A 148 2.97 -6.60 -0.07
C ILE A 148 3.54 -7.86 0.56
N TYR A 149 2.73 -8.89 0.85
CA TYR A 149 3.22 -10.13 1.44
C TYR A 149 4.18 -10.87 0.50
N GLY A 150 3.87 -10.91 -0.80
CA GLY A 150 4.79 -11.46 -1.81
C GLY A 150 6.09 -10.66 -1.88
N LEU A 151 6.01 -9.32 -1.81
CA LEU A 151 7.19 -8.46 -1.77
C LEU A 151 8.03 -8.67 -0.50
N TYR A 152 7.39 -8.81 0.65
CA TYR A 152 8.03 -9.12 1.92
C TYR A 152 8.76 -10.46 1.87
N LYS A 153 8.12 -11.50 1.31
CA LYS A 153 8.72 -12.83 1.13
C LYS A 153 9.94 -12.78 0.19
N LEU A 154 9.86 -11.99 -0.88
CA LEU A 154 10.98 -11.75 -1.80
C LEU A 154 12.12 -10.99 -1.11
N GLY A 155 11.81 -9.96 -0.32
CA GLY A 155 12.77 -9.20 0.46
C GLY A 155 13.57 -10.05 1.46
N HIS A 156 13.05 -11.21 1.87
CA HIS A 156 13.76 -12.14 2.75
C HIS A 156 14.61 -13.18 2.01
N LYS A 157 14.36 -13.48 0.73
CA LYS A 157 15.17 -14.42 -0.06
C LYS A 157 16.57 -13.83 -0.38
N PRO A 158 17.64 -14.65 -0.48
CA PRO A 158 18.98 -14.14 -0.76
C PRO A 158 18.98 -13.42 -2.13
N LEU A 159 19.21 -12.11 -2.12
CA LEU A 159 19.23 -11.28 -3.32
C LEU A 159 20.67 -11.23 -3.85
N ARG A 160 20.86 -11.38 -5.17
CA ARG A 160 22.15 -11.10 -5.81
C ARG A 160 22.27 -9.60 -6.00
N LEU A 161 22.72 -8.92 -4.96
CA LEU A 161 22.92 -7.47 -4.96
C LEU A 161 24.10 -7.12 -5.88
N ARG A 162 23.93 -6.07 -6.69
CA ARG A 162 25.02 -5.57 -7.54
C ARG A 162 26.03 -4.80 -6.69
N PRO A 163 27.32 -4.81 -7.04
CA PRO A 163 28.33 -4.01 -6.33
C PRO A 163 27.93 -2.53 -6.31
N SER A 164 28.14 -1.85 -5.17
CA SER A 164 27.85 -0.41 -4.99
C SER A 164 28.52 0.49 -6.02
N THR A 165 29.62 0.02 -6.63
CA THR A 165 30.36 0.71 -7.69
C THR A 165 29.64 0.74 -9.03
N GLU A 166 28.79 -0.25 -9.33
CA GLU A 166 28.00 -0.30 -10.57
C GLU A 166 26.63 0.37 -10.42
N ASP A 167 26.00 0.24 -9.24
CA ASP A 167 24.70 0.85 -8.96
C ASP A 167 24.60 1.31 -7.51
N ARG A 168 24.39 2.62 -7.33
CA ARG A 168 24.25 3.28 -6.03
C ARG A 168 23.04 2.78 -5.23
N MET A 169 22.06 2.16 -5.87
CA MET A 169 20.91 1.52 -5.20
C MET A 169 21.02 -0.01 -5.19
N LEU A 170 22.19 -0.60 -5.46
CA LEU A 170 22.44 -2.05 -5.41
C LEU A 170 21.46 -2.89 -6.27
N GLY A 171 20.80 -2.28 -7.27
CA GLY A 171 19.74 -2.88 -8.06
C GLY A 171 18.37 -2.98 -7.38
N VAL A 172 18.17 -2.48 -6.14
CA VAL A 172 16.92 -2.65 -5.38
C VAL A 172 15.85 -1.59 -5.66
N ARG A 173 16.14 -0.61 -6.52
CA ARG A 173 15.20 0.46 -6.92
C ARG A 173 13.82 -0.07 -7.39
N PRO A 174 13.72 -1.16 -8.19
CA PRO A 174 12.43 -1.72 -8.59
C PRO A 174 11.57 -2.20 -7.41
N PHE A 175 12.18 -2.61 -6.29
CA PHE A 175 11.43 -2.98 -5.08
C PHE A 175 10.86 -1.76 -4.37
N GLY A 176 11.63 -0.68 -4.28
CA GLY A 176 11.19 0.59 -3.72
C GLY A 176 10.04 1.20 -4.53
N ASP A 177 10.20 1.27 -5.85
CA ASP A 177 9.20 1.83 -6.77
C ASP A 177 7.91 1.00 -6.79
N LEU A 178 8.01 -0.34 -6.71
CA LEU A 178 6.85 -1.21 -6.63
C LEU A 178 6.12 -1.07 -5.28
N SER A 179 6.85 -1.05 -4.16
CA SER A 179 6.25 -0.83 -2.84
C SER A 179 5.54 0.52 -2.78
N LEU A 180 6.17 1.57 -3.31
CA LEU A 180 5.61 2.91 -3.35
C LEU A 180 4.34 2.97 -4.22
N SER A 181 4.37 2.34 -5.39
CA SER A 181 3.22 2.33 -6.32
C SER A 181 2.03 1.56 -5.73
N LEU A 182 2.28 0.40 -5.11
CA LEU A 182 1.25 -0.38 -4.40
C LEU A 182 0.63 0.43 -3.27
N SER A 183 1.45 1.09 -2.46
CA SER A 183 0.95 1.89 -1.35
C SER A 183 0.25 3.15 -1.82
N THR A 184 0.69 3.79 -2.91
CA THR A 184 -0.02 4.94 -3.49
C THR A 184 -1.41 4.54 -3.96
N ALA A 185 -1.55 3.38 -4.62
CA ALA A 185 -2.86 2.84 -5.00
C ALA A 185 -3.74 2.54 -3.77
N TYR A 186 -3.15 2.01 -2.69
CA TYR A 186 -3.86 1.75 -1.44
C TYR A 186 -4.36 3.03 -0.75
N PHE A 187 -3.45 3.97 -0.46
CA PHE A 187 -3.79 5.17 0.29
C PHE A 187 -4.70 6.11 -0.51
N SER A 188 -4.55 6.21 -1.83
CA SER A 188 -5.48 6.99 -2.66
C SER A 188 -6.91 6.44 -2.58
N THR A 189 -7.08 5.11 -2.63
CA THR A 189 -8.38 4.47 -2.45
C THR A 189 -8.93 4.73 -1.04
N MET A 190 -8.09 4.64 -0.01
CA MET A 190 -8.50 4.94 1.38
C MET A 190 -8.96 6.39 1.56
N VAL A 191 -8.28 7.37 0.96
CA VAL A 191 -8.68 8.77 1.03
C VAL A 191 -10.08 8.96 0.44
N ILE A 192 -10.36 8.36 -0.71
CA ILE A 192 -11.67 8.46 -1.35
C ILE A 192 -12.73 7.77 -0.48
N MET A 193 -12.44 6.60 0.10
CA MET A 193 -13.34 5.91 1.03
C MET A 193 -13.66 6.76 2.27
N ILE A 194 -12.65 7.38 2.88
CA ILE A 194 -12.83 8.25 4.05
C ILE A 194 -13.70 9.46 3.69
N LEU A 195 -13.39 10.14 2.58
CA LEU A 195 -14.14 11.30 2.12
C LEU A 195 -15.60 10.95 1.83
N MET A 196 -15.82 9.80 1.17
CA MET A 196 -17.15 9.26 0.93
C MET A 196 -17.89 8.98 2.24
N GLY A 197 -17.23 8.34 3.22
CA GLY A 197 -17.81 8.08 4.52
C GLY A 197 -18.22 9.34 5.28
N ILE A 198 -17.38 10.38 5.22
CA ILE A 198 -17.69 11.69 5.82
C ILE A 198 -18.91 12.31 5.12
N ALA A 199 -18.92 12.33 3.78
CA ALA A 199 -19.98 12.94 2.97
C ALA A 199 -21.32 12.20 3.12
N ALA A 200 -21.31 10.87 3.12
CA ALA A 200 -22.51 10.04 3.20
C ALA A 200 -23.20 10.10 4.57
N THR A 201 -22.50 10.58 5.60
CA THR A 201 -23.01 10.60 6.97
C THR A 201 -23.31 12.00 7.49
N ILE A 202 -23.22 13.03 6.63
CA ILE A 202 -23.66 14.39 6.99
C ILE A 202 -25.18 14.33 7.23
N GLY A 203 -25.60 14.43 8.50
CA GLY A 203 -27.01 14.37 8.90
C GLY A 203 -27.57 13.00 9.30
N SER A 204 -26.76 11.93 9.31
CA SER A 204 -27.19 10.59 9.75
C SER A 204 -26.88 10.33 11.24
N PRO A 205 -27.65 9.47 11.95
CA PRO A 205 -27.36 9.09 13.33
C PRO A 205 -25.95 8.49 13.51
N LEU A 206 -25.32 8.77 14.66
CA LEU A 206 -23.95 8.34 15.00
C LEU A 206 -23.75 6.80 15.01
N ILE A 207 -24.84 6.04 15.13
CA ILE A 207 -24.87 4.59 15.36
C ILE A 207 -24.13 3.80 14.26
N GLY A 208 -24.11 4.28 13.01
CA GLY A 208 -23.37 3.65 11.91
C GLY A 208 -22.01 4.29 11.57
N PHE A 209 -21.80 5.54 11.98
CA PHE A 209 -20.61 6.32 11.60
C PHE A 209 -19.35 5.86 12.35
N VAL A 210 -19.46 5.68 13.68
CA VAL A 210 -18.31 5.34 14.53
C VAL A 210 -17.71 3.97 14.16
N PRO A 211 -18.50 2.88 13.98
CA PRO A 211 -17.95 1.59 13.57
C PRO A 211 -17.27 1.65 12.20
N TYR A 212 -17.87 2.36 11.24
CA TYR A 212 -17.33 2.53 9.89
C TYR A 212 -15.98 3.26 9.90
N MET A 213 -15.90 4.41 10.57
CA MET A 213 -14.66 5.19 10.68
C MET A 213 -13.57 4.46 11.47
N THR A 214 -13.96 3.74 12.51
CA THR A 214 -13.03 2.91 13.30
C THR A 214 -12.44 1.79 12.44
N ALA A 215 -13.27 1.09 11.66
CA ALA A 215 -12.80 0.07 10.73
C ALA A 215 -11.82 0.64 9.69
N LEU A 216 -12.15 1.78 9.07
CA LEU A 216 -11.24 2.47 8.14
C LEU A 216 -9.92 2.88 8.80
N MET A 217 -9.94 3.35 10.05
CA MET A 217 -8.73 3.69 10.78
C MET A 217 -7.84 2.47 11.02
N ILE A 218 -8.43 1.34 11.42
CA ILE A 218 -7.70 0.08 11.58
C ILE A 218 -7.07 -0.34 10.25
N PHE A 219 -7.84 -0.32 9.15
CA PHE A 219 -7.31 -0.61 7.82
C PHE A 219 -6.18 0.34 7.43
N LEU A 220 -6.31 1.64 7.70
CA LEU A 220 -5.27 2.63 7.42
C LEU A 220 -3.98 2.29 8.17
N ILE A 221 -4.05 2.03 9.48
CA ILE A 221 -2.88 1.67 10.32
C ILE A 221 -2.23 0.39 9.80
N VAL A 222 -3.03 -0.65 9.54
CA VAL A 222 -2.54 -1.92 8.99
C VAL A 222 -1.82 -1.68 7.65
N GLY A 223 -2.37 -0.81 6.80
CA GLY A 223 -1.76 -0.43 5.53
C GLY A 223 -0.39 0.24 5.68
N VAL A 224 -0.22 1.11 6.68
CA VAL A 224 1.06 1.76 7.01
C VAL A 224 2.08 0.74 7.50
N VAL A 225 1.69 -0.12 8.45
CA VAL A 225 2.57 -1.16 8.98
C VAL A 225 3.06 -2.08 7.88
N LEU A 226 2.16 -2.45 6.97
CA LEU A 226 2.49 -3.29 5.83
C LEU A 226 3.38 -2.61 4.80
N PHE A 227 3.22 -1.31 4.57
CA PHE A 227 4.14 -0.56 3.71
C PHE A 227 5.58 -0.56 4.26
N ILE A 228 5.74 -0.38 5.58
CA ILE A 228 7.07 -0.32 6.21
C ILE A 228 7.76 -1.69 6.22
N SER A 229 6.98 -2.77 6.29
CA SER A 229 7.48 -4.15 6.40
C SER A 229 8.49 -4.59 5.31
N PRO A 230 8.18 -4.51 4.00
CA PRO A 230 9.13 -4.88 2.95
C PRO A 230 10.32 -3.92 2.87
N LEU A 231 10.10 -2.61 3.14
CA LEU A 231 11.18 -1.62 3.17
C LEU A 231 12.21 -1.94 4.25
N TYR A 232 11.76 -2.32 5.44
CA TYR A 232 12.65 -2.66 6.55
C TYR A 232 13.53 -3.89 6.24
N ALA A 233 12.95 -4.91 5.60
CA ALA A 233 13.69 -6.10 5.18
C ALA A 233 14.83 -5.77 4.19
N ILE A 234 14.55 -4.85 3.25
CA ILE A 234 15.53 -4.41 2.26
C ILE A 234 16.58 -3.48 2.89
N HIS A 235 16.16 -2.56 3.75
CA HIS A 235 17.06 -1.68 4.52
C HIS A 235 18.12 -2.51 5.27
N LYS A 236 17.68 -3.55 5.99
CA LYS A 236 18.60 -4.45 6.71
C LYS A 236 19.65 -5.06 5.77
N LYS A 237 19.24 -5.49 4.57
CA LYS A 237 20.16 -6.07 3.57
C LYS A 237 21.13 -5.05 2.98
N MET A 238 20.69 -3.81 2.74
CA MET A 238 21.58 -2.74 2.29
C MET A 238 22.61 -2.39 3.36
N VAL A 239 22.20 -2.36 4.63
CA VAL A 239 23.12 -2.14 5.77
C VAL A 239 24.13 -3.28 5.89
N GLU A 240 23.68 -4.54 5.80
CA GLU A 240 24.57 -5.71 5.82
C GLU A 240 25.59 -5.68 4.68
N GLN A 241 25.19 -5.33 3.44
CA GLN A 241 26.13 -5.20 2.32
C GLN A 241 27.12 -4.05 2.51
N LYS A 242 26.64 -2.89 2.97
CA LYS A 242 27.49 -1.72 3.24
C LYS A 242 28.55 -2.05 4.29
N GLU A 243 28.19 -2.85 5.29
CA GLU A 243 29.12 -3.31 6.33
C GLU A 243 30.14 -4.34 5.80
N ILE A 244 29.72 -5.26 4.91
CA ILE A 244 30.63 -6.21 4.24
C ILE A 244 31.64 -5.47 3.35
N GLU A 245 31.17 -4.60 2.45
CA GLU A 245 32.04 -3.80 1.56
C GLU A 245 33.01 -2.93 2.39
N ARG A 246 32.50 -2.30 3.46
CA ARG A 246 33.33 -1.53 4.39
C ARG A 246 34.40 -2.40 5.04
N ASN A 247 34.05 -3.58 5.54
CA ASN A 247 35.00 -4.48 6.20
C ASN A 247 36.08 -5.00 5.24
N GLU A 248 35.74 -5.27 3.97
CA GLU A 248 36.74 -5.63 2.96
C GLU A 248 37.69 -4.47 2.64
N LEU A 249 37.17 -3.25 2.52
CA LEU A 249 37.97 -2.06 2.29
C LEU A 249 38.91 -1.76 3.47
N HIS A 250 38.41 -1.84 4.71
CA HIS A 250 39.25 -1.70 5.90
C HIS A 250 40.36 -2.76 5.93
N ARG A 251 40.07 -4.01 5.57
CA ARG A 251 41.08 -5.07 5.48
C ARG A 251 42.15 -4.77 4.43
N GLN A 252 41.79 -4.19 3.29
CA GLN A 252 42.75 -3.76 2.27
C GLN A 252 43.59 -2.57 2.75
N ALA A 253 42.98 -1.59 3.42
CA ALA A 253 43.69 -0.45 4.01
C ALA A 253 44.68 -0.89 5.11
N TYR A 254 44.29 -1.81 5.99
CA TYR A 254 45.17 -2.39 7.01
C TYR A 254 46.40 -3.07 6.39
N LYS A 255 46.21 -3.86 5.33
CA LYS A 255 47.34 -4.46 4.58
C LYS A 255 48.26 -3.39 3.98
N GLY A 256 47.70 -2.30 3.43
CA GLY A 256 48.48 -1.19 2.88
C GLY A 256 49.34 -0.49 3.94
N VAL A 257 48.76 -0.24 5.13
CA VAL A 257 49.48 0.39 6.26
C VAL A 257 50.58 -0.52 6.82
N GLU A 258 50.36 -1.83 6.87
CA GLU A 258 51.38 -2.80 7.27
C GLU A 258 52.58 -2.80 6.31
N VAL A 259 52.32 -2.74 5.00
CA VAL A 259 53.37 -2.61 3.96
C VAL A 259 54.15 -1.29 4.10
N ILE A 260 53.49 -0.16 4.42
CA ILE A 260 54.18 1.12 4.70
C ILE A 260 55.08 0.99 5.93
N LYS A 261 54.61 0.28 6.97
CA LYS A 261 55.36 0.12 8.23
C LYS A 261 56.61 -0.73 8.03
N GLU A 262 56.53 -1.81 7.25
CA GLU A 262 57.68 -2.64 6.87
C GLU A 262 58.66 -1.91 5.94
N ALA A 263 58.15 -1.14 4.97
CA ALA A 263 58.97 -0.35 4.04
C ALA A 263 59.62 0.89 4.68
N ARG A 264 59.27 1.22 5.94
CA ARG A 264 59.91 2.30 6.71
C ARG A 264 61.30 1.89 7.23
N THR A 265 61.63 0.59 7.18
CA THR A 265 62.83 0.04 7.81
C THR A 265 64.04 0.00 6.86
N ASN A 266 63.84 0.10 5.54
CA ASN A 266 64.94 0.19 4.56
C ASN A 266 64.68 1.37 3.59
N ASP A 267 65.75 2.07 3.20
CA ASP A 267 65.71 3.31 2.40
C ASP A 267 66.04 3.05 0.92
N THR A 268 65.26 2.21 0.24
CA THR A 268 65.50 1.87 -1.16
C THR A 268 64.50 2.55 -2.12
N VAL A 269 64.94 2.94 -3.32
CA VAL A 269 64.09 3.58 -4.36
C VAL A 269 62.86 2.72 -4.74
N ALA A 270 62.97 1.39 -4.64
CA ALA A 270 61.86 0.46 -4.81
C ALA A 270 60.77 0.60 -3.73
N GLU A 271 61.15 0.91 -2.49
CA GLU A 271 60.23 1.15 -1.37
C GLU A 271 59.53 2.50 -1.49
N MET A 272 60.19 3.49 -2.10
CA MET A 272 59.58 4.79 -2.40
C MET A 272 58.43 4.67 -3.40
N ARG A 273 58.56 3.81 -4.43
CA ARG A 273 57.44 3.43 -5.33
C ARG A 273 56.33 2.72 -4.57
N LYS A 274 56.68 1.74 -3.72
CA LYS A 274 55.73 1.02 -2.85
C LYS A 274 54.94 1.97 -1.94
N LYS A 275 55.59 3.03 -1.46
CA LYS A 275 55.00 4.08 -0.62
C LYS A 275 54.05 4.98 -1.41
N LEU A 276 54.40 5.33 -2.65
CA LEU A 276 53.51 6.09 -3.56
C LEU A 276 52.27 5.28 -3.92
N ASP A 277 52.43 3.99 -4.22
CA ASP A 277 51.32 3.08 -4.51
C ASP A 277 50.41 2.92 -3.30
N SER A 278 50.99 2.84 -2.10
CA SER A 278 50.21 2.75 -0.87
C SER A 278 49.50 4.06 -0.50
N LEU A 279 50.13 5.22 -0.67
CA LEU A 279 49.45 6.52 -0.49
C LEU A 279 48.31 6.72 -1.50
N THR A 280 48.52 6.28 -2.75
CA THR A 280 47.47 6.27 -3.76
C THR A 280 46.33 5.35 -3.34
N SER A 281 46.63 4.17 -2.78
CA SER A 281 45.62 3.24 -2.26
C SER A 281 44.82 3.82 -1.08
N LEU A 282 45.46 4.62 -0.22
CA LEU A 282 44.81 5.31 0.91
C LEU A 282 43.91 6.46 0.45
N MET A 283 44.35 7.25 -0.54
CA MET A 283 43.49 8.27 -1.14
C MET A 283 42.28 7.66 -1.87
N THR A 284 42.50 6.54 -2.58
CA THR A 284 41.38 5.80 -3.19
C THR A 284 40.45 5.23 -2.13
N PHE A 285 40.97 4.79 -0.97
CA PHE A 285 40.17 4.34 0.16
C PHE A 285 39.30 5.46 0.72
N GLU A 286 39.85 6.64 1.03
CA GLU A 286 39.06 7.78 1.50
C GLU A 286 37.99 8.21 0.49
N MET A 287 38.31 8.16 -0.80
CA MET A 287 37.38 8.52 -1.87
C MET A 287 36.24 7.49 -2.02
N VAL A 288 36.55 6.19 -1.86
CA VAL A 288 35.56 5.10 -1.84
C VAL A 288 34.72 5.14 -0.55
N GLU A 289 35.32 5.40 0.61
CA GLU A 289 34.61 5.54 1.90
C GLU A 289 33.65 6.74 1.88
N LYS A 290 34.09 7.88 1.37
CA LYS A 290 33.23 9.06 1.17
C LYS A 290 32.09 8.77 0.20
N ASN A 291 32.35 8.02 -0.86
CA ASN A 291 31.31 7.57 -1.79
C ASN A 291 30.34 6.57 -1.13
N LEU A 292 30.82 5.61 -0.33
CA LEU A 292 29.99 4.67 0.43
C LEU A 292 29.09 5.38 1.44
N ASN A 293 29.62 6.38 2.14
CA ASN A 293 28.85 7.20 3.08
C ASN A 293 27.78 8.06 2.39
N SER A 294 27.95 8.35 1.10
CA SER A 294 26.96 9.06 0.28
C SER A 294 25.89 8.15 -0.34
N VAL A 295 26.01 6.82 -0.18
CA VAL A 295 24.98 5.86 -0.62
C VAL A 295 23.80 5.94 0.36
N PRO A 296 22.57 6.19 -0.14
CA PRO A 296 21.38 6.20 0.70
C PRO A 296 21.20 4.88 1.45
N ASP A 297 20.91 4.93 2.75
CA ASP A 297 20.67 3.73 3.55
C ASP A 297 19.29 3.10 3.30
N TRP A 298 18.44 3.77 2.53
CA TRP A 298 17.08 3.32 2.21
C TRP A 298 16.91 3.05 0.71
N PRO A 299 16.11 2.04 0.33
CA PRO A 299 15.84 1.70 -1.07
C PRO A 299 14.95 2.71 -1.81
N ILE A 300 14.61 3.84 -1.17
CA ILE A 300 13.70 4.88 -1.68
C ILE A 300 14.30 6.26 -1.37
N ASP A 301 14.06 7.21 -2.27
CA ASP A 301 14.40 8.62 -2.07
C ASP A 301 13.67 9.20 -0.84
N THR A 302 14.43 9.83 0.05
CA THR A 302 13.92 10.44 1.29
C THR A 302 12.90 11.54 1.03
N GLN A 303 12.97 12.22 -0.12
CA GLN A 303 12.00 13.25 -0.50
C GLN A 303 10.61 12.63 -0.78
N ILE A 304 10.57 11.49 -1.46
CA ILE A 304 9.33 10.79 -1.78
C ILE A 304 8.70 10.24 -0.50
N MET A 305 9.53 9.66 0.37
CA MET A 305 9.09 9.15 1.67
C MET A 305 8.48 10.25 2.56
N ASN A 306 9.09 11.43 2.60
CA ASN A 306 8.55 12.56 3.37
C ASN A 306 7.19 13.03 2.82
N ARG A 307 7.05 13.20 1.50
CA ARG A 307 5.77 13.59 0.88
C ARG A 307 4.67 12.58 1.20
N PHE A 308 5.00 11.30 1.10
CA PHE A 308 4.08 10.22 1.42
C PHE A 308 3.67 10.22 2.90
N ALA A 309 4.64 10.37 3.80
CA ALA A 309 4.37 10.48 5.24
C ALA A 309 3.45 11.67 5.56
N THR A 310 3.67 12.83 4.94
CA THR A 310 2.79 13.99 5.08
C THR A 310 1.35 13.65 4.69
N ILE A 311 1.13 13.02 3.52
CA ILE A 311 -0.22 12.63 3.08
C ILE A 311 -0.87 11.71 4.11
N VAL A 312 -0.19 10.66 4.56
CA VAL A 312 -0.73 9.69 5.52
C VAL A 312 -1.09 10.38 6.84
N ILE A 313 -0.20 11.24 7.37
CA ILE A 313 -0.45 11.98 8.62
C ILE A 313 -1.64 12.92 8.47
N THR A 314 -1.74 13.65 7.35
CA THR A 314 -2.87 14.54 7.08
C THR A 314 -4.18 13.76 7.05
N VAL A 315 -4.21 12.59 6.41
CA VAL A 315 -5.41 11.75 6.33
C VAL A 315 -5.81 11.24 7.71
N ILE A 316 -4.86 10.76 8.51
CA ILE A 316 -5.10 10.35 9.90
C ILE A 316 -5.69 11.51 10.72
N ALA A 317 -5.11 12.71 10.59
CA ALA A 317 -5.58 13.89 11.28
C ALA A 317 -7.02 14.27 10.88
N ILE A 318 -7.38 14.17 9.59
CA ILE A 318 -8.74 14.42 9.10
C ILE A 318 -9.72 13.40 9.69
N VAL A 319 -9.37 12.11 9.72
CA VAL A 319 -10.24 11.06 10.29
C VAL A 319 -10.46 11.30 11.78
N ILE A 320 -9.38 11.49 12.54
CA ILE A 320 -9.45 11.74 13.98
C ILE A 320 -10.25 13.03 14.27
N GLY A 321 -9.99 14.11 13.53
CA GLY A 321 -10.70 15.37 13.68
C GLY A 321 -12.20 15.20 13.45
N ASN A 322 -12.62 14.49 12.40
CA ASN A 322 -14.04 14.23 12.15
C ASN A 322 -14.67 13.31 13.20
N LEU A 323 -13.91 12.35 13.72
CA LEU A 323 -14.39 11.42 14.75
C LEU A 323 -14.62 12.17 16.08
N ILE A 324 -13.68 13.03 16.48
CA ILE A 324 -13.80 13.86 17.68
C ILE A 324 -14.95 14.87 17.53
N LEU A 325 -15.01 15.60 16.41
CA LEU A 325 -16.06 16.60 16.18
C LEU A 325 -17.47 16.00 16.31
N ARG A 326 -17.67 14.79 15.81
CA ARG A 326 -18.97 14.09 15.85
C ARG A 326 -19.24 13.35 17.17
N LEU A 327 -18.23 13.11 18.00
CA LEU A 327 -18.44 12.59 19.36
C LEU A 327 -18.85 13.69 20.34
N ILE A 328 -18.46 14.94 20.07
CA ILE A 328 -18.75 16.10 20.93
C ILE A 328 -20.06 16.79 20.53
N ALA A 329 -20.43 16.77 19.24
CA ALA A 329 -21.67 17.34 18.70
C ALA A 329 -22.89 16.44 18.97
#